data_AF-A0A1F4CVX5-F1
#
_entry.id   AF-A0A1F4CVX5-F1
#
_cell.length_a   1.000
_cell.length_b   1.000
_cell.length_c   1.000
_cell.angle_alpha   90.00
_cell.angle_beta   90.00
_cell.angle_gamma   90.00
#
_symmetry.space_group_name_H-M   'P 1'
#
loop_
_entity.id
_entity.type
_entity.pdbx_description
1 polymer ?
#
loop_
_entity_poly.entity_id
_entity_poly.type
_entity_poly.pdbx_seq_one_letter_code
_entity_poly.pdbx_strand_id
1 'polypeptide(L)'
;MRGYFAQVRRAGFDIGLSTGKLTKAMVEVLLQLPPEAAPSKELVVEHLGLLGQMSKTRDINHAWSSAKRQVVREHADRFCLDGKVLRRSSPMEDRPRAKLSTAGHRKLAALAVKEGMTPDELLGRLISCWRNAKG
;
A
#
# COMPACT_ATOMS: atom_id res chain seq x y z
N MET A 1 -8.76 -27.86 10.82
CA MET A 1 -9.70 -26.90 10.20
C MET A 1 -9.35 -26.43 8.78
N ARG A 2 -8.08 -26.34 8.36
CA ARG A 2 -7.66 -25.82 7.02
C ARG A 2 -8.37 -26.46 5.80
N GLY A 3 -8.76 -27.74 5.88
CA GLY A 3 -9.43 -28.45 4.78
C GLY A 3 -10.96 -28.28 4.69
N TYR A 4 -11.62 -27.86 5.78
CA TYR A 4 -13.08 -27.84 5.86
C TYR A 4 -13.68 -26.82 4.88
N PHE A 5 -13.23 -25.57 4.92
CA PHE A 5 -13.71 -24.54 3.99
C PHE A 5 -13.36 -24.84 2.53
N ALA A 6 -12.27 -25.57 2.28
CA ALA A 6 -11.94 -26.03 0.94
C ALA A 6 -12.91 -27.10 0.44
N GLN A 7 -13.30 -28.04 1.30
CA GLN A 7 -14.32 -29.06 0.99
C GLN A 7 -15.70 -28.43 0.80
N VAL A 8 -16.11 -27.49 1.65
CA VAL A 8 -17.41 -26.80 1.54
C VAL A 8 -17.53 -26.00 0.25
N ARG A 9 -16.43 -25.35 -0.19
CA ARG A 9 -16.39 -24.69 -1.51
C ARG A 9 -16.46 -25.68 -2.68
N ARG A 10 -15.82 -26.85 -2.56
CA ARG A 10 -15.94 -27.93 -3.58
C ARG A 10 -17.35 -28.49 -3.65
N ALA A 11 -18.09 -28.46 -2.54
CA ALA A 11 -19.50 -28.84 -2.47
C ALA A 11 -20.46 -27.77 -3.02
N GLY A 12 -19.96 -26.65 -3.58
CA GLY A 12 -20.77 -25.63 -4.24
C GLY A 12 -21.29 -24.51 -3.32
N PHE A 13 -20.95 -24.52 -2.04
CA PHE A 13 -21.33 -23.44 -1.13
C PHE A 13 -20.35 -22.25 -1.27
N ASP A 14 -20.85 -21.10 -1.69
CA ASP A 14 -20.05 -19.87 -1.79
C ASP A 14 -20.00 -19.14 -0.44
N ILE A 15 -19.12 -19.61 0.43
CA ILE A 15 -18.78 -18.93 1.69
C ILE A 15 -17.73 -17.86 1.38
N GLY A 16 -18.11 -16.84 0.61
CA GLY A 16 -17.24 -15.76 0.17
C GLY A 16 -17.41 -14.51 1.03
N LEU A 17 -16.31 -14.01 1.62
CA LEU A 17 -16.27 -12.65 2.15
C LEU A 17 -16.07 -11.67 1.00
N SER A 18 -16.70 -10.48 1.07
CA SER A 18 -16.47 -9.46 0.06
C SER A 18 -15.01 -9.00 0.09
N THR A 19 -14.44 -8.77 -1.10
CA THR A 19 -13.05 -8.28 -1.25
C THR A 19 -12.82 -6.96 -0.52
N GLY A 20 -13.84 -6.10 -0.40
CA GLY A 20 -13.78 -4.87 0.39
C GLY A 20 -13.60 -5.12 1.89
N LYS A 21 -14.36 -6.06 2.47
CA LYS A 21 -14.22 -6.45 3.89
C LYS A 21 -12.84 -7.05 4.16
N LEU A 22 -12.36 -7.91 3.25
CA LEU A 22 -11.04 -8.51 3.36
C LEU A 22 -9.92 -7.47 3.27
N THR A 23 -10.06 -6.49 2.37
CA THR A 23 -9.10 -5.38 2.23
C THR A 23 -9.03 -4.55 3.52
N LYS A 24 -10.19 -4.20 4.10
CA LYS A 24 -10.25 -3.43 5.35
C LYS A 24 -9.57 -4.18 6.50
N ALA A 25 -9.89 -5.47 6.67
CA ALA A 25 -9.26 -6.30 7.70
C ALA A 25 -7.74 -6.42 7.50
N MET A 26 -7.26 -6.53 6.26
CA MET A 26 -5.82 -6.55 5.97
C MET A 26 -5.14 -5.23 6.35
N VAL A 27 -5.79 -4.08 6.11
CA VAL A 27 -5.26 -2.76 6.51
C VAL A 27 -5.20 -2.65 8.03
N GLU A 28 -6.26 -3.06 8.74
CA GLU A 28 -6.30 -3.04 10.21
C GLU A 28 -5.17 -3.89 10.82
N VAL A 29 -4.94 -5.10 10.30
CA VAL A 29 -3.81 -5.95 10.70
C VAL A 29 -2.47 -5.24 10.47
N LEU A 30 -2.26 -4.67 9.28
CA LEU A 30 -1.02 -3.96 8.95
C LEU A 30 -0.72 -2.82 9.94
N LEU A 31 -1.75 -2.09 10.37
CA LEU A 31 -1.62 -0.99 11.32
C LEU A 31 -1.25 -1.45 12.75
N GLN A 32 -1.67 -2.65 13.12
CA GLN A 32 -1.41 -3.27 14.43
C GLN A 32 -0.07 -3.99 14.52
N LEU A 33 0.56 -4.32 13.38
CA LEU A 33 1.85 -4.99 13.39
C LEU A 33 2.91 -4.15 14.15
N PRO A 34 3.87 -4.79 14.83
CA PRO A 34 4.96 -4.09 15.51
C PRO A 34 5.98 -3.49 14.50
N PRO A 35 6.66 -2.38 14.84
CA PRO A 35 7.63 -1.69 13.97
C PRO A 35 8.73 -2.56 13.38
N GLU A 36 9.11 -3.61 14.08
CA GLU A 36 10.17 -4.55 13.69
C GLU A 36 9.67 -5.60 12.68
N ALA A 37 8.35 -5.79 12.55
CA ALA A 37 7.77 -6.77 11.65
C ALA A 37 7.77 -6.27 10.19
N ALA A 38 8.40 -7.05 9.32
CA ALA A 38 8.32 -6.87 7.87
C ALA A 38 6.91 -7.23 7.38
N PRO A 39 6.16 -6.28 6.79
CA PRO A 39 4.78 -6.55 6.38
C PRO A 39 4.76 -7.45 5.12
N SER A 40 4.44 -8.73 5.31
CA SER A 40 4.26 -9.71 4.24
C SER A 40 2.81 -10.17 4.13
N LYS A 41 2.43 -10.69 2.96
CA LYS A 41 1.07 -11.21 2.74
C LYS A 41 0.78 -12.40 3.66
N GLU A 42 1.77 -13.27 3.81
CA GLU A 42 1.68 -14.50 4.58
C GLU A 42 1.44 -14.18 6.06
N LEU A 43 2.19 -13.23 6.61
CA LEU A 43 2.02 -12.74 7.98
C LEU A 43 0.63 -12.13 8.21
N VAL A 44 0.17 -11.30 7.26
CA VAL A 44 -1.15 -10.68 7.36
C VAL A 44 -2.26 -11.72 7.27
N VAL A 45 -2.15 -12.69 6.36
CA VAL A 45 -3.13 -13.78 6.23
C VAL A 45 -3.19 -14.67 7.47
N GLU A 46 -2.07 -14.87 8.15
CA GLU A 46 -2.03 -15.56 9.44
C GLU A 46 -2.82 -14.81 10.52
N HIS A 47 -2.61 -13.49 10.61
CA HIS A 47 -3.33 -12.63 11.56
C HIS A 47 -4.82 -12.45 11.23
N LEU A 48 -5.25 -12.68 9.98
CA LEU A 48 -6.67 -12.70 9.61
C LEU A 48 -7.42 -13.90 10.19
N GLY A 49 -6.72 -14.93 10.67
CA GLY A 49 -7.31 -16.12 11.27
C GLY A 49 -8.37 -16.76 10.38
N LEU A 50 -9.59 -16.91 10.90
CA LEU A 50 -10.71 -17.55 10.21
C LEU A 50 -11.08 -16.85 8.89
N LEU A 51 -11.00 -15.51 8.82
CA LEU A 51 -11.31 -14.74 7.61
C LEU A 51 -10.35 -15.11 6.47
N GLY A 52 -9.06 -15.30 6.80
CA GLY A 52 -8.05 -15.76 5.84
C GLY A 52 -8.33 -17.18 5.35
N GLN A 53 -8.76 -18.08 6.24
CA GLN A 53 -9.04 -19.48 5.91
C GLN A 53 -10.31 -19.65 5.03
N MET A 54 -11.33 -18.82 5.26
CA MET A 54 -12.58 -18.84 4.51
C MET A 54 -12.45 -18.22 3.11
N SER A 55 -11.51 -17.30 2.93
CA SER A 55 -11.32 -16.58 1.67
C SER A 55 -10.68 -17.45 0.59
N LYS A 56 -11.05 -17.21 -0.68
CA LYS A 56 -10.39 -17.83 -1.83
C LYS A 56 -9.03 -17.15 -2.04
N THR A 57 -8.04 -17.91 -2.52
CA THR A 57 -6.68 -17.39 -2.81
C THR A 57 -6.71 -16.18 -3.75
N ARG A 58 -7.60 -16.19 -4.75
CA ARG A 58 -7.80 -15.06 -5.68
C ARG A 58 -8.23 -13.79 -4.94
N ASP A 59 -9.19 -13.92 -4.03
CA ASP A 59 -9.75 -12.78 -3.30
C ASP A 59 -8.72 -12.23 -2.29
N ILE A 60 -7.94 -13.12 -1.66
CA ILE A 60 -6.79 -12.75 -0.81
C ILE A 60 -5.76 -11.95 -1.60
N ASN A 61 -5.37 -12.42 -2.80
CA ASN A 61 -4.36 -11.73 -3.61
C ASN A 61 -4.85 -10.36 -4.10
N HIS A 62 -6.13 -10.27 -4.46
CA HIS A 62 -6.75 -9.00 -4.85
C HIS A 62 -6.82 -8.03 -3.67
N ALA A 63 -7.34 -8.49 -2.53
CA ALA A 63 -7.42 -7.69 -1.31
C ALA A 63 -6.04 -7.24 -0.83
N TRP A 64 -5.01 -8.09 -0.91
CA TRP A 64 -3.64 -7.73 -0.56
C TRP A 64 -3.10 -6.60 -1.44
N SER A 65 -3.35 -6.67 -2.75
CA SER A 65 -2.92 -5.64 -3.69
C SER A 65 -3.61 -4.29 -3.41
N SER A 66 -4.91 -4.33 -3.06
CA SER A 66 -5.67 -3.14 -2.67
C SER A 66 -5.21 -2.59 -1.32
N ALA A 67 -5.00 -3.44 -0.31
CA ALA A 67 -4.58 -3.05 1.02
C ALA A 67 -3.22 -2.35 1.01
N LYS A 68 -2.26 -2.86 0.23
CA LYS A 68 -0.96 -2.20 0.02
C LYS A 68 -1.10 -0.78 -0.50
N ARG A 69 -1.94 -0.55 -1.51
CA ARG A 69 -2.16 0.79 -2.08
C ARG A 69 -2.87 1.69 -1.08
N GLN A 70 -3.87 1.15 -0.38
CA GLN A 70 -4.65 1.90 0.59
C GLN A 70 -3.78 2.37 1.76
N VAL A 71 -3.00 1.46 2.38
CA VAL A 71 -2.18 1.80 3.54
C VAL A 71 -1.07 2.80 3.19
N VAL A 72 -0.51 2.73 1.97
CA VAL A 72 0.51 3.68 1.52
C VAL A 72 -0.11 5.05 1.22
N ARG A 73 -1.35 5.10 0.74
CA ARG A 73 -2.08 6.34 0.49
C ARG A 73 -2.46 7.02 1.81
N GLU A 74 -2.95 6.26 2.77
CA GLU A 74 -3.51 6.77 4.03
C GLU A 74 -2.45 6.95 5.12
N HIS A 75 -1.37 6.17 5.09
CA HIS A 75 -0.30 6.15 6.09
C HIS A 75 1.09 6.15 5.44
N ALA A 76 1.34 7.12 4.56
CA ALA A 76 2.63 7.30 3.86
C ALA A 76 3.82 7.64 4.80
N ASP A 77 3.51 7.98 6.04
CA ASP A 77 4.43 8.19 7.15
C ASP A 77 4.95 6.87 7.74
N ARG A 78 4.15 5.79 7.66
CA ARG A 78 4.46 4.46 8.23
C ARG A 78 4.75 3.39 7.18
N PHE A 79 4.25 3.55 5.95
CA PHE A 79 4.38 2.55 4.89
C PHE A 79 4.83 3.15 3.56
N CYS A 80 5.61 2.38 2.82
CA CYS A 80 6.01 2.70 1.45
C CYS A 80 6.02 1.44 0.57
N LEU A 81 5.94 1.64 -0.75
CA LEU A 81 6.16 0.59 -1.73
C LEU A 81 7.56 0.72 -2.31
N ASP A 82 8.34 -0.34 -2.15
CA ASP A 82 9.60 -0.55 -2.86
C ASP A 82 9.31 -1.51 -4.02
N GLY A 83 9.05 -0.94 -5.20
CA GLY A 83 8.52 -1.67 -6.34
C GLY A 83 7.16 -2.31 -6.02
N LYS A 84 7.12 -3.65 -5.90
CA LYS A 84 5.91 -4.41 -5.55
C LYS A 84 5.84 -4.81 -4.07
N VAL A 85 6.90 -4.58 -3.31
CA VAL A 85 7.06 -5.01 -1.91
C VAL A 85 6.61 -3.88 -0.99
N LEU A 86 5.76 -4.20 -0.02
CA LEU A 86 5.38 -3.27 1.03
C LEU A 86 6.49 -3.25 2.08
N ARG A 87 6.99 -2.06 2.43
CA ARG A 87 7.95 -1.86 3.51
C ARG A 87 7.38 -0.86 4.50
N ARG A 88 7.82 -0.94 5.75
CA ARG A 88 7.64 0.19 6.67
C ARG A 88 8.59 1.30 6.26
N SER A 89 8.11 2.53 6.30
CA SER A 89 8.99 3.68 6.20
C SER A 89 9.77 3.82 7.50
N SER A 90 11.07 3.51 7.45
CA SER A 90 12.00 3.93 8.49
C SER A 90 12.08 5.46 8.49
N PRO A 91 12.14 6.13 9.65
CA PRO A 91 12.56 7.51 9.70
C PRO A 91 14.02 7.56 9.24
N MET A 92 14.22 8.24 8.12
CA MET A 92 15.34 9.15 7.86
C MET A 92 16.40 8.79 6.80
N GLU A 93 16.81 7.55 6.52
CA GLU A 93 18.03 7.39 5.68
C GLU A 93 17.90 6.68 4.33
N ASP A 94 16.91 5.82 4.12
CA ASP A 94 16.93 4.93 2.95
C ASP A 94 15.63 4.94 2.13
N ARG A 95 15.03 6.13 1.96
CA ARG A 95 14.03 6.29 0.90
C ARG A 95 14.80 6.43 -0.41
N PRO A 96 14.78 5.45 -1.33
CA PRO A 96 15.24 5.70 -2.69
C PRO A 96 14.40 6.88 -3.18
N ARG A 97 15.06 8.01 -3.47
CA ARG A 97 14.41 9.18 -4.05
C ARG A 97 13.63 8.66 -5.24
N ALA A 98 12.31 8.56 -5.11
CA ALA A 98 11.48 8.01 -6.15
C ALA A 98 11.69 8.92 -7.36
N LYS A 99 12.43 8.41 -8.35
CA LYS A 99 12.63 9.12 -9.61
C LYS A 99 11.22 9.33 -10.15
N LEU A 100 10.87 10.59 -10.42
CA LEU A 100 9.60 10.94 -11.04
C LEU A 100 9.43 10.03 -12.27
N SER A 101 8.23 9.47 -12.46
CA SER A 101 7.95 8.73 -13.68
C SER A 101 8.15 9.65 -14.90
N THR A 102 8.35 9.08 -16.09
CA THR A 102 8.49 9.90 -17.32
C THR A 102 7.27 10.81 -17.52
N ALA A 103 6.08 10.33 -17.19
CA ALA A 103 4.86 11.14 -17.19
C ALA A 103 4.89 12.25 -16.12
N GLY A 104 5.43 11.96 -14.94
CA GLY A 104 5.64 12.95 -13.88
C GLY A 104 6.60 14.07 -14.30
N HIS A 105 7.73 13.72 -14.93
CA HIS A 105 8.67 14.70 -15.48
C HIS A 105 8.03 15.57 -16.56
N ARG A 106 7.25 14.98 -17.49
CA ARG A 106 6.52 15.73 -18.52
C ARG A 106 5.52 16.71 -17.91
N LYS A 107 4.80 16.29 -16.86
CA LYS A 107 3.82 17.14 -16.19
C LYS A 107 4.50 18.28 -15.41
N LEU A 108 5.61 18.00 -14.73
CA LEU A 108 6.41 19.01 -14.06
C LEU A 108 6.94 20.04 -15.07
N ALA A 109 7.49 19.59 -16.20
CA ALA A 109 7.95 20.47 -17.26
C ALA A 109 6.83 21.34 -17.83
N ALA A 110 5.65 20.77 -18.10
CA ALA A 110 4.51 21.52 -18.59
C ALA A 110 4.01 22.58 -17.59
N LEU A 111 4.05 22.28 -16.28
CA LEU A 111 3.71 23.24 -15.24
C LEU A 111 4.77 24.34 -15.10
N ALA A 112 6.05 23.97 -15.19
CA ALA A 112 7.15 24.92 -15.12
C ALA A 112 7.08 25.95 -16.26
N VAL A 113 6.76 25.50 -17.48
CA VAL A 113 6.53 26.39 -18.64
C VAL A 113 5.36 27.34 -18.39
N LYS A 114 4.25 26.87 -17.81
CA LYS A 114 3.09 27.73 -17.48
C LYS A 114 3.44 28.81 -16.46
N GLU A 115 4.28 28.47 -15.50
CA GLU A 115 4.71 29.37 -14.42
C GLU A 115 5.95 30.20 -14.79
N GLY A 116 6.47 30.06 -16.02
CA GLY A 116 7.63 30.81 -16.50
C GLY A 116 8.95 30.49 -15.79
N MET A 117 9.08 29.28 -15.24
CA MET A 117 10.23 28.85 -14.45
C MET A 117 10.78 27.52 -14.94
N THR A 118 11.99 27.15 -14.48
CA THR A 118 12.56 25.83 -14.79
C THR A 118 11.89 24.73 -13.97
N PRO A 119 11.87 23.47 -14.45
CA PRO A 119 11.35 22.35 -13.67
C PRO A 119 12.00 22.20 -12.30
N ASP A 120 13.30 22.50 -12.19
CA ASP A 120 14.06 22.41 -10.94
C ASP A 120 13.68 23.52 -9.96
N GLU A 121 13.47 24.75 -10.43
CA GLU A 121 12.99 25.87 -9.59
C GLU A 121 11.58 25.60 -9.07
N LEU A 122 10.69 25.11 -9.93
CA LEU A 122 9.34 24.72 -9.55
C LEU A 122 9.37 23.61 -8.48
N LEU A 123 10.21 22.59 -8.69
CA LEU A 123 10.38 21.50 -7.74
C LEU A 123 10.92 22.01 -6.39
N GLY A 124 11.91 22.90 -6.41
CA GLY A 124 12.48 23.53 -5.23
C GLY A 124 11.43 24.33 -4.43
N ARG A 125 10.59 25.10 -5.12
CA ARG A 125 9.46 25.82 -4.49
C ARG A 125 8.44 24.88 -3.87
N LEU A 126 8.03 23.82 -4.59
CA LEU A 126 7.08 22.84 -4.07
C LEU A 126 7.61 22.15 -2.81
N ILE A 127 8.90 21.78 -2.79
CA ILE A 127 9.55 21.18 -1.61
C ILE A 127 9.60 22.19 -0.45
N SER A 128 9.94 23.45 -0.74
CA SER A 128 9.99 24.51 0.28
C SER A 128 8.62 24.76 0.91
N CYS A 129 7.57 24.93 0.10
CA CYS A 129 6.20 25.11 0.57
C CYS A 129 5.73 23.92 1.40
N TRP A 130 6.03 22.68 0.99
CA TRP A 130 5.67 21.49 1.74
C TRP A 130 6.37 21.40 3.10
N ARG A 131 7.65 21.78 3.18
CA ARG A 131 8.40 21.82 4.44
C ARG A 131 7.81 22.86 5.40
N ASN A 132 7.49 24.04 4.89
CA ASN A 132 6.92 25.14 5.69
C ASN A 132 5.47 24.86 6.13
N ALA A 133 4.74 24.01 5.41
CA ALA A 133 3.38 23.60 5.80
C ALA A 133 3.35 22.44 6.82
N LYS A 134 4.50 21.81 7.10
CA LYS A 134 4.63 20.71 8.06
C LYS A 134 5.34 21.10 9.37
N GLY A 135 5.94 22.29 9.42
CA GLY A 135 6.42 22.92 10.65
C GLY A 135 5.31 23.76 11.28
#